data_AF-A0A843AU27-F1
#
_entry.id   AF-A0A843AU27-F1
#
_cell.length_a   1.000
_cell.length_b   1.000
_cell.length_c   1.000
_cell.angle_alpha   90.00
_cell.angle_beta   90.00
_cell.angle_gamma   90.00
#
_symmetry.space_group_name_H-M   'P 1'
#
loop_
_entity.id
_entity.type
_entity.pdbx_description
1 polymer ?
#
loop_
_entity_poly.entity_id
_entity_poly.type
_entity_poly.pdbx_seq_one_letter_code
_entity_poly.pdbx_strand_id
1 'polypeptide(L)' 'MHEVLRLVVEALSDVMGEKRYTTREMEDLLFTFYAYRCPDDLSRSLNKLRLMGVLCGEVDREQACWVWWLPKKDQPE' A
#
# COMPACT_ATOMS: atom_id res chain seq x y z
N MET A 1 -8.07 -5.77 -16.13
CA MET A 1 -7.79 -5.14 -14.81
C MET A 1 -8.94 -4.19 -14.51
N HIS A 2 -9.61 -4.34 -13.36
CA HIS A 2 -10.76 -3.49 -13.01
C HIS A 2 -10.35 -2.02 -12.90
N GLU A 3 -11.12 -1.11 -13.53
CA GLU A 3 -10.86 0.34 -13.56
C GLU A 3 -10.65 0.95 -12.16
N VAL A 4 -11.43 0.49 -11.19
CA VAL A 4 -11.31 0.88 -9.77
C VAL A 4 -9.93 0.56 -9.20
N LEU A 5 -9.36 -0.58 -9.57
CA LEU A 5 -8.06 -1.01 -9.05
C LEU A 5 -6.94 -0.10 -9.55
N ARG A 6 -7.04 0.36 -10.80
CA ARG A 6 -6.10 1.30 -11.40
C ARG A 6 -6.12 2.64 -10.69
N LEU A 7 -7.31 3.18 -10.43
CA LEU A 7 -7.48 4.42 -9.66
C LEU A 7 -6.87 4.31 -8.26
N VAL A 8 -7.04 3.17 -7.60
CA VAL A 8 -6.42 2.91 -6.29
C VAL A 8 -4.89 2.87 -6.39
N VAL A 9 -4.33 2.25 -7.44
CA VAL A 9 -2.86 2.23 -7.63
C VAL A 9 -2.32 3.63 -7.86
N GLU A 10 -2.96 4.44 -8.72
CA GLU A 10 -2.52 5.81 -9.00
C GLU A 10 -2.61 6.70 -7.76
N ALA A 11 -3.70 6.59 -7.01
CA ALA A 11 -3.86 7.23 -5.71
C ALA A 11 -2.71 6.87 -4.77
N LEU A 12 -2.44 5.57 -4.57
CA LEU A 12 -1.36 5.09 -3.70
C LEU A 12 0.02 5.58 -4.19
N SER A 13 0.26 5.61 -5.50
CA SER A 13 1.48 6.17 -6.08
C SER A 13 1.68 7.64 -5.75
N ASP A 14 0.63 8.44 -5.81
CA ASP A 14 0.70 9.87 -5.51
C ASP A 14 1.03 10.13 -4.03
N VAL A 15 0.43 9.36 -3.12
CA VAL A 15 0.58 9.57 -1.68
C VAL A 15 1.80 8.87 -1.06
N MET A 16 2.18 7.67 -1.54
CA MET A 16 3.32 6.91 -1.00
C MET A 16 4.65 7.31 -1.66
N GLY A 17 4.63 7.69 -2.94
CA GLY A 17 5.85 7.90 -3.72
C GLY A 17 6.78 6.68 -3.68
N GLU A 18 8.06 6.92 -3.38
CA GLU A 18 9.10 5.87 -3.24
C GLU A 18 9.36 5.45 -1.79
N LYS A 19 8.54 5.91 -0.84
CA LYS A 19 8.75 5.65 0.59
C LYS A 19 8.13 4.32 1.00
N ARG A 20 8.66 3.80 2.11
CA ARG A 20 8.13 2.63 2.80
C ARG A 20 7.29 3.09 3.98
N TYR A 21 6.16 2.43 4.19
CA TYR A 21 5.22 2.76 5.25
C TYR A 21 4.81 1.50 5.99
N THR A 22 4.77 1.57 7.32
CA THR A 22 4.15 0.53 8.13
C THR A 22 2.64 0.50 7.89
N THR A 23 1.96 -0.60 8.27
CA THR A 23 0.49 -0.66 8.22
C THR A 23 -0.16 0.54 8.92
N ARG A 24 0.39 0.95 10.06
CA ARG A 24 -0.14 2.06 10.85
C ARG A 24 0.03 3.39 10.13
N GLU A 25 1.21 3.67 9.57
CA GLU A 25 1.44 4.89 8.79
C GLU A 25 0.55 4.92 7.54
N MET A 26 0.29 3.77 6.92
CA MET A 26 -0.67 3.63 5.83
C MET A 26 -2.10 3.98 6.26
N GLU A 27 -2.53 3.57 7.46
CA GLU A 27 -3.84 3.98 8.00
C GLU A 27 -3.93 5.50 8.19
N ASP A 28 -2.92 6.10 8.82
CA ASP A 28 -2.85 7.55 9.03
C ASP A 28 -2.83 8.32 7.70
N LEU A 29 -2.10 7.81 6.71
CA LEU A 29 -1.98 8.40 5.38
C LEU A 29 -3.31 8.31 4.62
N LEU A 30 -3.94 7.14 4.56
CA LEU A 30 -5.26 6.98 3.93
C LEU A 30 -6.34 7.82 4.63
N PHE A 31 -6.28 7.92 5.95
CA PHE A 31 -7.18 8.78 6.71
C PHE A 31 -6.95 10.25 6.39
N THR A 32 -5.69 10.70 6.32
CA THR A 32 -5.34 12.09 6.03
C THR A 32 -5.78 12.52 4.62
N PHE A 33 -5.55 11.68 3.61
CA PHE A 33 -5.83 12.03 2.22
C PHE A 33 -7.27 11.77 1.79
N TYR A 34 -7.91 10.72 2.31
CA TYR A 34 -9.22 10.28 1.84
C TYR A 34 -10.32 10.33 2.92
N ALA A 35 -10.00 10.78 4.14
CA ALA A 35 -10.87 10.69 5.31
C ALA A 35 -11.45 9.28 5.50
N TYR A 36 -10.73 8.27 5.03
CA TYR A 36 -11.19 6.90 4.93
C TYR A 36 -10.50 6.07 6.01
N ARG A 37 -11.31 5.39 6.84
CA ARG A 37 -10.83 4.24 7.61
C ARG A 37 -11.29 2.97 6.93
N CYS A 38 -10.36 2.04 6.76
CA CYS A 38 -10.72 0.72 6.27
C CYS A 38 -11.69 0.08 7.27
N PRO A 39 -12.86 -0.41 6.83
CA PRO A 39 -13.85 -1.04 7.70
C PRO A 39 -13.38 -2.40 8.25
N ASP A 40 -12.41 -3.01 7.56
CA ASP A 40 -11.68 -4.24 7.92
C ASP A 40 -10.23 -3.93 8.29
N ASP A 41 -9.47 -4.98 8.63
CA ASP A 41 -8.02 -4.95 8.78
C ASP A 41 -7.33 -4.43 7.50
N LEU A 42 -6.77 -3.21 7.55
CA LEU A 42 -6.00 -2.65 6.44
C LEU A 42 -4.86 -3.59 6.03
N SER A 43 -4.23 -4.25 7.01
CA SER A 43 -3.21 -5.28 6.82
C SER A 43 -3.64 -6.38 5.84
N ARG A 44 -4.90 -6.84 5.92
CA ARG A 44 -5.47 -7.86 5.06
C ARG A 44 -5.70 -7.33 3.64
N SER A 45 -6.18 -6.09 3.52
CA SER A 45 -6.37 -5.42 2.22
C SER A 45 -5.03 -5.21 1.50
N LEU A 46 -4.01 -4.74 2.22
CA LEU A 46 -2.65 -4.58 1.68
C LEU A 46 -2.05 -5.92 1.29
N ASN A 47 -2.26 -6.96 2.09
CA ASN A 47 -1.78 -8.30 1.72
C ASN A 47 -2.47 -8.83 0.45
N LYS A 48 -3.77 -8.57 0.24
CA LYS A 48 -4.43 -8.89 -1.03
C LYS A 48 -3.79 -8.12 -2.21
N LEU A 49 -3.57 -6.82 -2.06
CA LEU A 49 -2.90 -6.00 -3.09
C LEU A 49 -1.48 -6.52 -3.38
N ARG A 50 -0.76 -6.98 -2.35
CA ARG A 50 0.54 -7.64 -2.49
C ARG A 50 0.46 -8.91 -3.34
N LEU A 51 -0.51 -9.78 -3.04
CA LEU A 51 -0.74 -11.02 -3.80
C LEU A 51 -1.16 -10.75 -5.25
N MET A 52 -1.78 -9.59 -5.50
CA MET A 52 -2.13 -9.12 -6.84
C MET A 52 -0.96 -8.46 -7.59
N GLY A 53 0.21 -8.28 -6.95
CA GLY A 53 1.38 -7.64 -7.55
C GLY A 53 1.28 -6.11 -7.64
N VAL A 54 0.33 -5.49 -6.94
CA VAL A 54 0.13 -4.03 -6.94
C VAL A 54 1.15 -3.33 -6.05
N LEU A 55 1.48 -3.94 -4.91
CA LEU A 55 2.41 -3.40 -3.94
C LEU A 55 3.36 -4.48 -3.43
N CYS A 56 4.49 -4.06 -2.90
CA CYS A 56 5.42 -4.90 -2.19
C CYS A 56 5.17 -4.78 -0.67
N GLY A 57 5.47 -5.86 0.05
CA GLY A 57 5.41 -5.81 1.50
C GLY A 57 6.28 -6.89 2.15
N GLU A 58 7.00 -6.50 3.20
CA GLU A 58 7.80 -7.37 4.04
C GLU A 58 7.44 -7.20 5.52
N VAL A 59 7.77 -8.22 6.30
CA VAL A 59 7.72 -8.15 7.76
C VAL A 59 9.05 -7.63 8.25
N ASP A 60 9.02 -6.45 8.87
CA ASP A 60 10.12 -5.94 9.65
C ASP A 60 10.21 -6.74 10.95
N ARG A 61 11.30 -7.51 11.11
CA ARG A 61 11.50 -8.39 12.25
C ARG A 61 11.92 -7.64 13.51
N GLU A 62 12.47 -6.43 13.37
CA GLU A 62 12.92 -5.61 14.51
C GLU A 62 11.74 -4.94 15.20
N GLN A 63 10.77 -4.46 14.41
CA GLN A 63 9.56 -3.81 14.90
C GLN A 63 8.33 -4.73 14.94
N ALA A 64 8.48 -5.99 14.52
CA ALA A 64 7.41 -6.97 14.41
C ALA A 64 6.18 -6.44 13.65
N CYS A 65 6.42 -5.62 12.63
CA CYS A 65 5.38 -4.92 11.87
C CYS A 65 5.51 -5.19 10.37
N TRP A 66 4.41 -4.98 9.63
CA TRP A 66 4.46 -5.03 8.17
C TRP A 66 4.82 -3.67 7.63
N VAL A 67 5.75 -3.67 6.68
CA VAL A 67 6.17 -2.51 5.91
C VAL A 67 5.76 -2.73 4.46
N TRP A 68 5.19 -1.69 3.85
CA TRP A 68 4.59 -1.69 2.53
C TRP A 68 5.19 -0.58 1.67
N TRP A 69 5.41 -0.87 0.40
CA TRP A 69 5.88 0.12 -0.58
C TRP A 69 5.40 -0.27 -1.96
N LEU A 70 5.41 0.69 -2.87
CA LEU A 70 5.11 0.40 -4.26
C LEU A 70 6.33 -0.25 -4.92
N PRO A 71 6.12 -1.24 -5.81
CA PRO A 71 7.20 -1.73 -6.65
C PRO A 71 7.82 -0.52 -7.35
N LYS A 72 9.14 -0.44 -7.37
CA LYS A 72 9.82 0.55 -8.20
C LYS A 72 9.31 0.37 -9.62
N LYS A 73 8.98 1.47 -10.29
CA LYS A 73 8.86 1.49 -11.74
C LYS A 73 10.26 1.27 -12.33
N ASP A 74 10.79 0.07 -12.18
CA ASP A 74 11.78 -0.41 -13.12
C ASP A 74 10.96 -0.78 -14.36
N GLN A 75 10.94 0.11 -15.36
CA GLN A 75 10.73 -0.34 -16.73
C GLN A 75 11.98 -1.17 -17.07
N PRO A 76 11.82 -2.49 -17.18
CA PRO A 76 12.05 -3.19 -18.45
C PRO A 76 11.00 -4.31 -18.61
N GLU A 77 10.52 -4.73 -19.77
CA GLU A 77 10.99 -4.73 -21.17
C GLU A 77 9.76 -4.79 -22.11
#